data_AF-A0A844X9C6-F1
#
_entry.id   AF-A0A844X9C6-F1
#
_cell.length_a   1.000
_cell.length_b   1.000
_cell.length_c   1.000
_cell.angle_alpha   90.00
_cell.angle_beta   90.00
_cell.angle_gamma   90.00
#
_symmetry.space_group_name_H-M   'P 1'
#
loop_
_entity.id
_entity.type
_entity.pdbx_description
1 polymer ?
#
loop_
_entity_poly.entity_id
_entity_poly.type
_entity_poly.pdbx_seq_one_letter_code
_entity_poly.pdbx_strand_id
1 'polypeptide(L)'
;MALIFTFLLGMGNFACHQAVIVSGHRMLTQVPPRTLRIARASSLTLEFALLCGALYAARADALHWIWLYGGYFLINLAAAWSIVTRRI
;
A
#
# COMPACT_ATOMS: atom_id res chain seq x y z
N MET A 1 17.25 -8.14 10.15
CA MET A 1 17.18 -8.08 8.67
C MET A 1 15.74 -8.02 8.18
N ALA A 2 14.88 -8.98 8.52
CA ALA A 2 13.46 -9.01 8.12
C ALA A 2 12.69 -7.71 8.42
N LEU A 3 12.86 -7.13 9.63
CA LEU A 3 12.23 -5.85 10.00
C LEU A 3 12.54 -4.70 9.04
N ILE A 4 13.78 -4.59 8.57
CA ILE A 4 14.20 -3.53 7.65
C ILE A 4 13.54 -3.73 6.29
N PHE A 5 13.51 -4.97 5.79
CA PHE A 5 12.81 -5.30 4.54
C PHE A 5 11.32 -5.01 4.62
N THR A 6 10.64 -5.44 5.69
CA THR A 6 9.22 -5.17 5.91
C THR A 6 8.94 -3.68 6.01
N PHE A 7 9.82 -2.92 6.65
CA PHE A 7 9.72 -1.46 6.73
C PHE A 7 9.87 -0.79 5.36
N LEU A 8 10.86 -1.20 4.56
CA LEU A 8 11.06 -0.71 3.20
C LEU A 8 9.87 -1.04 2.27
N LEU A 9 9.33 -2.26 2.39
CA LEU A 9 8.10 -2.69 1.70
C LEU A 9 6.91 -1.81 2.08
N GLY A 10 6.74 -1.52 3.37
CA GLY A 10 5.73 -0.58 3.85
C GLY A 10 5.87 0.79 3.21
N MET A 11 7.07 1.38 3.24
CA MET A 11 7.34 2.67 2.60
C MET A 11 7.03 2.68 1.10
N GLY A 12 7.35 1.58 0.39
CA GLY A 12 6.98 1.43 -1.02
C GLY A 12 5.47 1.44 -1.23
N ASN A 13 4.70 0.80 -0.35
CA ASN A 13 3.25 0.71 -0.49
C ASN A 13 2.59 2.08 -0.35
N PHE A 14 3.03 2.85 0.66
CA PHE A 14 2.64 4.24 0.84
C PHE A 14 3.01 5.11 -0.38
N ALA A 15 4.20 4.92 -0.94
CA ALA A 15 4.63 5.64 -2.14
C ALA A 15 3.77 5.30 -3.37
N CYS A 16 3.41 4.03 -3.54
CA CYS A 16 2.50 3.55 -4.58
C CYS A 16 1.11 4.16 -4.45
N HIS A 17 0.55 4.18 -3.24
CA HIS A 17 -0.74 4.81 -2.98
C HIS A 17 -0.70 6.32 -3.29
N GLN A 18 0.37 7.01 -2.88
CA GLN A 18 0.55 8.41 -3.21
C GLN A 18 0.69 8.63 -4.73
N ALA A 19 1.37 7.74 -5.45
CA ALA A 19 1.53 7.82 -6.91
C ALA A 19 0.18 7.67 -7.63
N VAL A 20 -0.64 6.69 -7.24
CA VAL A 20 -2.01 6.50 -7.77
C VAL A 20 -2.86 7.75 -7.55
N ILE A 21 -2.75 8.30 -6.35
CA ILE A 21 -3.47 9.48 -5.93
C ILE A 21 -3.07 10.72 -6.76
N VAL A 22 -1.77 10.94 -6.95
CA VAL A 22 -1.21 12.08 -7.71
C VAL A 22 -1.42 11.89 -9.21
N SER A 23 -1.52 10.64 -9.69
CA SER A 23 -1.74 10.32 -11.10
C SER A 23 -3.05 10.88 -11.68
N GLY A 24 -3.97 11.39 -10.84
CA GLY A 24 -5.11 12.20 -11.29
C GLY A 24 -5.99 11.50 -12.31
N HIS A 25 -6.12 10.17 -12.20
CA HIS A 25 -6.78 9.36 -13.20
C HIS A 25 -8.27 9.71 -13.29
N ARG A 26 -8.87 9.65 -14.49
CA ARG A 26 -10.23 10.14 -14.77
C ARG A 26 -11.33 9.56 -13.86
N MET A 27 -11.08 8.40 -13.25
CA MET A 27 -11.96 7.80 -12.23
C MET A 27 -12.02 8.60 -10.93
N LEU A 28 -10.96 9.29 -10.52
CA LEU A 28 -10.89 10.09 -9.30
C LEU A 28 -11.57 11.46 -9.45
N THR A 29 -11.65 11.98 -10.68
CA THR A 29 -12.35 13.24 -10.99
C THR A 29 -13.88 13.13 -10.88
N GLN A 30 -14.44 11.92 -10.87
CA GLN A 30 -15.88 11.70 -10.71
C GLN A 30 -16.30 11.43 -9.25
N VAL A 31 -15.34 11.18 -8.36
CA VAL A 31 -15.62 10.90 -6.95
C VAL A 31 -15.65 12.21 -6.17
N PRO A 32 -16.68 12.47 -5.34
CA PRO A 32 -16.74 13.66 -4.52
C PRO A 32 -15.46 13.82 -3.68
N PRO A 33 -14.86 15.02 -3.61
CA PRO A 33 -13.57 15.23 -2.95
C PRO A 33 -13.57 14.83 -1.47
N ARG A 34 -14.74 14.87 -0.81
CA ARG A 34 -14.93 14.41 0.57
C ARG A 34 -14.81 12.89 0.70
N THR A 35 -15.47 12.13 -0.20
CA THR A 35 -15.40 10.67 -0.27
C THR A 35 -13.99 10.21 -0.64
N LEU A 36 -13.34 10.91 -1.57
CA LEU A 36 -11.96 10.63 -1.94
C LEU A 36 -11.00 10.81 -0.74
N ARG A 37 -11.19 11.87 0.04
CA ARG A 37 -10.35 12.13 1.23
C ARG A 37 -10.54 11.05 2.31
N ILE A 38 -11.76 10.56 2.49
CA ILE A 38 -12.06 9.45 3.42
C ILE A 38 -11.43 8.15 2.92
N ALA A 39 -11.62 7.80 1.64
CA ALA A 39 -11.03 6.60 1.04
C ALA A 39 -9.49 6.60 1.12
N ARG A 40 -8.86 7.77 0.92
CA ARG A 40 -7.41 7.94 1.14
C ARG A 40 -7.02 7.66 2.59
N ALA A 41 -7.69 8.30 3.54
CA ALA A 41 -7.38 8.15 4.95
C ALA A 41 -7.58 6.70 5.44
N SER A 42 -8.65 6.04 4.98
CA SER A 42 -8.91 4.63 5.32
C SER A 42 -7.84 3.71 4.73
N SER A 43 -7.42 3.94 3.47
CA SER A 43 -6.38 3.12 2.84
C SER A 43 -5.03 3.25 3.55
N LEU A 44 -4.62 4.50 3.84
CA LEU A 44 -3.39 4.78 4.59
C LEU A 44 -3.41 4.17 6.00
N THR A 45 -4.56 4.24 6.67
CA THR A 45 -4.74 3.64 8.00
C THR A 45 -4.65 2.13 7.94
N LEU A 46 -5.24 1.51 6.91
CA LEU A 46 -5.18 0.06 6.69
C LEU A 46 -3.75 -0.40 6.39
N GLU A 47 -3.04 0.29 5.49
CA GLU A 47 -1.64 0.02 5.17
C GLU A 47 -0.75 0.16 6.41
N PHE A 48 -0.99 1.17 7.24
CA PHE A 48 -0.26 1.36 8.48
C PHE A 48 -0.52 0.23 9.47
N ALA A 49 -1.77 -0.19 9.64
CA ALA A 49 -2.14 -1.32 10.50
C ALA A 49 -1.50 -2.62 10.01
N LEU A 50 -1.52 -2.87 8.71
CA LEU A 50 -0.88 -4.03 8.09
C LEU A 50 0.65 -4.00 8.26
N LEU A 51 1.29 -2.83 8.12
CA LEU A 51 2.72 -2.66 8.38
C LEU A 51 3.07 -2.94 9.85
N CYS A 52 2.26 -2.44 10.79
CA CYS A 52 2.44 -2.72 12.22
C CYS A 52 2.34 -4.23 12.51
N GLY A 53 1.33 -4.90 11.93
CA GLY A 53 1.17 -6.35 12.05
C GLY A 53 2.34 -7.12 11.45
N ALA A 54 2.83 -6.71 10.29
CA ALA A 54 3.98 -7.33 9.64
C ALA A 54 5.29 -7.12 10.41
N LEU A 55 5.50 -5.94 11.00
CA LEU A 55 6.64 -5.66 11.87
C LEU A 55 6.58 -6.49 13.16
N TYR A 56 5.39 -6.63 13.76
CA TYR A 56 5.19 -7.51 14.92
C TYR A 56 5.48 -8.97 14.57
N ALA A 57 4.99 -9.45 13.43
CA ALA A 57 5.24 -10.82 12.96
C ALA A 57 6.71 -11.06 12.61
N ALA A 58 7.38 -10.06 12.02
CA ALA A 58 8.82 -10.12 11.75
C ALA A 58 9.66 -10.13 13.03
N ARG A 59 9.19 -9.50 14.11
CA ARG A 59 9.80 -9.63 15.44
C ARG A 59 9.58 -11.03 16.05
N ALA A 60 8.47 -11.68 15.74
CA ALA A 60 8.14 -13.01 16.25
C ALA A 60 8.81 -14.17 15.47
N ASP A 61 9.77 -13.88 14.58
CA ASP A 61 10.43 -14.85 13.66
C ASP A 61 9.45 -15.66 12.79
N ALA A 62 8.23 -15.15 12.61
CA ALA A 62 7.20 -15.81 11.83
C ALA A 62 7.41 -15.57 10.32
N LEU A 63 8.37 -16.30 9.74
CA LEU A 63 8.82 -16.13 8.35
C LEU A 63 7.68 -16.16 7.31
N HIS A 64 6.65 -16.98 7.54
CA HIS A 64 5.46 -17.09 6.67
C HIS A 64 4.70 -15.77 6.52
N TRP A 65 4.64 -14.96 7.59
CA TRP A 65 3.96 -13.66 7.56
C TRP A 65 4.71 -12.61 6.75
N ILE A 66 6.05 -12.68 6.72
CA ILE A 66 6.88 -11.79 5.91
C ILE A 66 6.64 -12.06 4.42
N TRP A 67 6.58 -13.33 4.01
CA TRP A 67 6.26 -13.70 2.63
C TRP A 67 4.83 -13.31 2.23
N LEU A 68 3.85 -13.49 3.13
CA LEU A 68 2.48 -13.06 2.91
C LEU A 68 2.41 -11.53 2.69
N TYR A 69 3.11 -10.76 3.52
CA TYR A 69 3.18 -9.30 3.40
C TYR A 69 3.91 -8.86 2.12
N GLY A 70 5.01 -9.53 1.76
CA GLY A 70 5.74 -9.28 0.51
C GLY A 70 4.87 -9.55 -0.73
N GLY A 71 4.07 -10.62 -0.72
CA GLY A 71 3.10 -10.91 -1.77
C GLY A 71 2.00 -9.84 -1.86
N TYR A 72 1.45 -9.42 -0.72
CA TYR A 72 0.48 -8.32 -0.66
C TYR A 72 1.05 -7.00 -1.21
N PHE A 73 2.30 -6.68 -0.89
CA PHE A 73 3.00 -5.51 -1.43
C PHE A 73 3.13 -5.60 -2.96
N LEU A 74 3.53 -6.74 -3.51
CA LEU A 74 3.67 -6.91 -4.96
C LEU A 74 2.33 -6.70 -5.70
N ILE A 75 1.23 -7.18 -5.13
CA ILE A 75 -0.11 -6.96 -5.68
C ILE A 75 -0.47 -5.47 -5.66
N ASN A 76 -0.23 -4.78 -4.55
CA ASN A 76 -0.49 -3.34 -4.46
C ASN A 76 0.42 -2.53 -5.38
N LEU A 77 1.68 -2.90 -5.53
CA LEU A 77 2.62 -2.31 -6.47
C LEU A 77 2.14 -2.49 -7.91
N ALA A 78 1.70 -3.70 -8.27
CA ALA A 78 1.16 -3.98 -9.61
C ALA A 78 -0.13 -3.20 -9.88
N ALA A 79 -1.05 -3.13 -8.90
CA ALA A 79 -2.27 -2.34 -8.99
C ALA A 79 -1.94 -0.85 -9.16
N ALA A 80 -1.05 -0.31 -8.33
CA ALA A 80 -0.62 1.08 -8.42
C ALA A 80 0.04 1.40 -9.77
N TRP A 81 0.95 0.54 -10.23
CA TRP A 81 1.61 0.67 -11.52
C TRP A 81 0.61 0.70 -12.68
N SER A 82 -0.40 -0.17 -12.65
CA SER A 82 -1.41 -0.27 -13.70
C SER A 82 -2.24 1.02 -13.82
N ILE A 83 -2.59 1.63 -12.68
CA ILE A 83 -3.35 2.89 -12.60
C ILE A 83 -2.48 4.06 -13.04
N VAL A 84 -1.23 4.16 -12.54
CA VAL A 84 -0.31 5.26 -12.87
C VAL A 84 0.06 5.26 -14.35
N THR A 85 0.28 4.07 -14.93
CA THR A 85 0.59 3.92 -16.35
C THR A 85 -0.66 4.05 -17.24
N ARG A 86 -1.85 4.30 -16.65
CA ARG A 86 -3.14 4.38 -17.35
C ARG A 86 -3.46 3.14 -18.21
N ARG A 87 -2.94 1.97 -17.81
CA ARG A 87 -3.27 0.69 -18.47
C ARG A 87 -4.67 0.22 -18.11
N ILE A 88 -5.21 0.75 -17.02
CA ILE A 88 -6.57 0.64 -16.50
C ILE A 88 -6.98 2.06 -16.12
#